data_AF-A0A923XFB3-F1
#
_entry.id   AF-A0A923XFB3-F1
#
_cell.length_a   1.000
_cell.length_b   1.000
_cell.length_c   1.000
_cell.angle_alpha   90.00
_cell.angle_beta   90.00
_cell.angle_gamma   90.00
#
_symmetry.space_group_name_H-M   'P 1'
#
loop_
_entity.id
_entity.type
_entity.pdbx_description
1 polymer ?
#
loop_
_entity_poly.entity_id
_entity_poly.type
_entity_poly.pdbx_seq_one_letter_code
_entity_poly.pdbx_strand_id
1 'polypeptide(L)'
;MKKMILIAGAFLTSTLVWAHPAGPGVTNAKAVELSAHRIDRLVALGKIDASFLKNLAKIEVSITPDQAPVFYKVKVSQTQPLQGMPMQVDISFDDDGKPLAFQIIAGGVAGPDPGWIDKNADTLAENCLHYILENNADAKIALFDKGLSTFSLSKGILNGETVSRGQAISMLTTERLNIYLKLDGTFISAEVIP
;
A
#
# COMPACT_ATOMS: atom_id res chain seq x y z
N MET A 1 -51.36 -45.55 35.51
CA MET A 1 -50.20 -45.74 34.61
C MET A 1 -49.88 -44.40 33.96
N LYS A 2 -48.86 -43.68 34.44
CA LYS A 2 -48.46 -42.35 33.93
C LYS A 2 -47.41 -42.53 32.84
N LYS A 3 -47.67 -42.05 31.62
CA LYS A 3 -46.73 -42.07 30.49
C LYS A 3 -45.80 -40.86 30.59
N MET A 4 -44.50 -41.08 30.80
CA MET A 4 -43.47 -40.06 30.64
C MET A 4 -43.14 -39.93 29.15
N ILE A 5 -43.26 -38.73 28.61
CA ILE A 5 -42.79 -38.37 27.26
C ILE A 5 -41.38 -37.79 27.44
N LEU A 6 -40.37 -38.50 26.94
CA LEU A 6 -39.00 -38.03 26.83
C LEU A 6 -38.89 -37.21 25.53
N ILE A 7 -38.76 -35.88 25.66
CA ILE A 7 -38.42 -34.99 24.56
C ILE A 7 -36.90 -35.00 24.43
N ALA A 8 -36.39 -35.74 23.44
CA ALA A 8 -34.99 -35.67 23.05
C ALA A 8 -34.76 -34.35 22.30
N GLY A 9 -34.19 -33.36 22.99
CA GLY A 9 -33.73 -32.12 22.39
C GLY A 9 -32.50 -32.40 21.53
N ALA A 10 -32.68 -32.37 20.21
CA ALA A 10 -31.57 -32.40 19.26
C ALA A 10 -30.80 -31.08 19.37
N PHE A 11 -29.63 -31.12 20.03
CA PHE A 11 -28.66 -30.04 19.96
C PHE A 11 -28.09 -29.99 18.54
N LEU A 12 -28.59 -29.05 17.74
CA LEU A 12 -27.94 -28.62 16.50
C LEU A 12 -26.63 -27.94 16.88
N THR A 13 -25.53 -28.70 16.91
CA THR A 13 -24.19 -28.13 16.96
C THR A 13 -23.95 -27.41 15.63
N SER A 14 -24.13 -26.09 15.61
CA SER A 14 -23.67 -25.25 14.52
C SER A 14 -22.14 -25.30 14.53
N THR A 15 -21.57 -26.20 13.73
CA THR A 15 -20.14 -26.13 13.41
C THR A 15 -19.93 -24.77 12.76
N LEU A 16 -19.20 -23.89 13.43
CA LEU A 16 -18.61 -22.71 12.81
C LEU A 16 -17.69 -23.25 11.71
N VAL A 17 -18.22 -23.34 10.49
CA VAL A 17 -17.43 -23.60 9.31
C VAL A 17 -16.59 -22.33 9.16
N TRP A 18 -15.30 -22.41 9.50
CA TRP A 18 -14.32 -21.40 9.12
C TRP A 18 -14.14 -21.52 7.60
N ALA A 19 -15.12 -20.97 6.89
CA ALA A 19 -15.14 -20.91 5.44
C ALA A 19 -14.15 -19.85 5.00
N HIS A 20 -12.90 -20.27 4.86
CA HIS A 20 -12.05 -20.17 3.69
C HIS A 20 -10.61 -20.34 4.18
N PRO A 21 -9.83 -21.33 3.67
CA PRO A 21 -8.38 -21.19 3.74
C PRO A 21 -8.06 -19.86 3.07
N ALA A 22 -7.36 -18.97 3.77
CA ALA A 22 -6.86 -17.72 3.20
C ALA A 22 -6.32 -18.05 1.81
N GLY A 23 -6.80 -17.34 0.79
CA GLY A 23 -6.26 -17.49 -0.56
C GLY A 23 -4.75 -17.23 -0.53
N PRO A 24 -4.04 -17.35 -1.66
CA PRO A 24 -2.64 -16.91 -1.69
C PRO A 24 -2.48 -15.44 -1.24
N GLY A 25 -3.58 -14.66 -1.22
CA GLY A 25 -3.65 -13.27 -0.77
C GLY A 25 -2.86 -12.36 -1.71
N VAL A 26 -3.07 -11.05 -1.58
CA VAL A 26 -2.11 -10.10 -2.15
C VAL A 26 -0.90 -9.97 -1.23
N THR A 27 0.26 -9.58 -1.75
CA THR A 27 1.43 -9.26 -0.91
C THR A 27 1.30 -7.85 -0.34
N ASN A 28 2.12 -7.51 0.65
CA ASN A 28 2.15 -6.14 1.19
C ASN A 28 2.52 -5.11 0.10
N ALA A 29 3.48 -5.43 -0.78
CA ALA A 29 3.81 -4.55 -1.90
C ALA A 29 2.65 -4.38 -2.88
N LYS A 30 1.89 -5.45 -3.14
CA LYS A 30 0.68 -5.36 -3.96
C LYS A 30 -0.41 -4.52 -3.30
N ALA A 31 -0.62 -4.61 -1.98
CA ALA A 31 -1.55 -3.73 -1.28
C ALA A 31 -1.14 -2.24 -1.37
N VAL A 32 0.17 -1.95 -1.36
CA VAL A 32 0.71 -0.60 -1.57
C VAL A 32 0.51 -0.11 -3.01
N GLU A 33 0.74 -0.95 -4.02
CA GLU A 33 0.47 -0.61 -5.43
C GLU A 33 -1.03 -0.39 -5.69
N LEU A 34 -1.91 -1.24 -5.16
CA LEU A 34 -3.35 -1.06 -5.24
C LEU A 34 -3.80 0.24 -4.58
N SER A 35 -3.07 0.72 -3.56
CA SER A 35 -3.34 2.01 -2.92
C SER A 35 -2.98 3.18 -3.82
N ALA A 36 -1.86 3.13 -4.56
CA ALA A 36 -1.53 4.15 -5.57
C ALA A 36 -2.64 4.25 -6.64
N HIS A 37 -3.03 3.12 -7.22
CA HIS A 37 -4.16 3.07 -8.17
C HIS A 37 -5.47 3.57 -7.56
N ARG A 38 -5.72 3.27 -6.28
CA ARG A 38 -6.93 3.75 -5.59
C ARG A 38 -6.92 5.27 -5.43
N ILE A 39 -5.78 5.87 -5.15
CA ILE A 39 -5.63 7.33 -5.07
C ILE A 39 -5.94 7.98 -6.42
N ASP A 40 -5.37 7.49 -7.52
CA ASP A 40 -5.71 7.96 -8.88
C ASP A 40 -7.23 7.89 -9.11
N ARG A 41 -7.84 6.75 -8.77
CA ARG A 41 -9.29 6.59 -8.92
C ARG A 41 -10.10 7.57 -8.06
N LEU A 42 -9.68 7.84 -6.82
CA LEU A 42 -10.37 8.78 -5.93
C LEU A 42 -10.25 10.23 -6.44
N VAL A 43 -9.11 10.61 -7.01
CA VAL A 43 -8.92 11.90 -7.68
C VAL A 43 -9.81 12.01 -8.91
N ALA A 44 -9.80 10.99 -9.79
CA ALA A 44 -10.63 10.96 -10.99
C ALA A 44 -12.13 11.05 -10.70
N LEU A 45 -12.57 10.53 -9.55
CA LEU A 45 -13.96 10.61 -9.07
C LEU A 45 -14.27 11.90 -8.29
N GLY A 46 -13.32 12.82 -8.14
CA GLY A 46 -13.48 14.06 -7.38
C GLY A 46 -13.72 13.84 -5.88
N LYS A 47 -13.25 12.71 -5.32
CA LYS A 47 -13.38 12.39 -3.89
C LYS A 47 -12.25 12.98 -3.06
N ILE A 48 -11.10 13.23 -3.67
CA ILE A 48 -9.95 13.91 -3.08
C ILE A 48 -9.36 14.88 -4.11
N ASP A 49 -8.57 15.85 -3.65
CA ASP A 49 -7.99 16.89 -4.50
C ASP A 49 -6.90 16.35 -5.44
N ALA A 50 -6.82 16.89 -6.65
CA ALA A 50 -5.87 16.45 -7.68
C ALA A 50 -4.40 16.71 -7.32
N SER A 51 -4.11 17.59 -6.35
CA SER A 51 -2.77 17.77 -5.79
C SER A 51 -2.21 16.48 -5.20
N PHE A 52 -3.05 15.47 -4.87
CA PHE A 52 -2.60 14.19 -4.35
C PHE A 52 -1.67 13.45 -5.29
N LEU A 53 -1.99 13.42 -6.58
CA LEU A 53 -1.15 12.72 -7.56
C LEU A 53 0.22 13.38 -7.70
N LYS A 54 0.29 14.70 -7.51
CA LYS A 54 1.54 15.46 -7.58
C LYS A 54 2.35 15.43 -6.30
N ASN A 55 1.71 15.30 -5.15
CA ASN A 55 2.36 15.43 -3.84
C ASN A 55 2.46 14.10 -3.08
N LEU A 56 2.14 12.95 -3.68
CA LEU A 56 2.32 11.65 -3.04
C LEU A 56 3.77 11.50 -2.54
N ALA A 57 3.91 11.25 -1.24
CA ALA A 57 5.20 11.23 -0.57
C ALA A 57 5.51 9.86 0.05
N LYS A 58 4.50 9.25 0.67
CA LYS A 58 4.68 8.05 1.49
C LYS A 58 3.42 7.18 1.47
N ILE A 59 3.62 5.87 1.41
CA ILE A 59 2.59 4.85 1.59
C ILE A 59 3.03 3.92 2.71
N GLU A 60 2.20 3.74 3.73
CA GLU A 60 2.47 2.89 4.88
C GLU A 60 1.43 1.79 4.93
N VAL A 61 1.84 0.52 4.98
CA VAL A 61 0.94 -0.64 5.03
C VAL A 61 1.14 -1.41 6.33
N SER A 62 0.02 -1.87 6.89
CA SER A 62 -0.02 -2.74 8.05
C SER A 62 -1.07 -3.83 7.85
N ILE A 63 -0.84 -5.01 8.44
CA ILE A 63 -1.80 -6.11 8.43
C ILE A 63 -2.60 -6.15 9.74
N THR A 64 -3.88 -6.51 9.66
CA THR A 64 -4.79 -6.65 10.80
C THR A 64 -5.55 -7.97 10.70
N PRO A 65 -4.88 -9.13 10.90
CA PRO A 65 -5.48 -10.45 10.66
C PRO A 65 -6.73 -10.73 11.51
N ASP A 66 -6.84 -10.08 12.67
CA ASP A 66 -7.96 -10.26 13.61
C ASP A 66 -9.15 -9.32 13.36
N GLN A 67 -9.18 -8.58 12.23
CA GLN A 67 -10.19 -7.55 11.94
C GLN A 67 -11.01 -7.80 10.66
N ALA A 68 -11.33 -9.07 10.36
CA ALA A 68 -12.13 -9.43 9.20
C ALA A 68 -13.42 -8.56 9.07
N PRO A 69 -13.77 -8.05 7.87
CA PRO A 69 -13.13 -8.36 6.58
C PRO A 69 -11.85 -7.57 6.28
N VAL A 70 -11.42 -6.64 7.15
CA VAL A 70 -10.23 -5.82 6.92
C VAL A 70 -8.96 -6.62 7.24
N PHE A 71 -8.13 -6.84 6.22
CA PHE A 71 -6.82 -7.48 6.37
C PHE A 71 -5.67 -6.48 6.23
N TYR A 72 -5.76 -5.53 5.30
CA TYR A 72 -4.76 -4.46 5.14
C TYR A 72 -5.32 -3.10 5.53
N LYS A 73 -4.51 -2.33 6.24
CA LYS A 73 -4.70 -0.89 6.41
C LYS A 73 -3.52 -0.16 5.79
N VAL A 74 -3.81 0.69 4.81
CA VAL A 74 -2.81 1.45 4.07
C VAL A 74 -3.07 2.94 4.27
N LYS A 75 -2.04 3.67 4.70
CA LYS A 75 -2.06 5.12 4.80
C LYS A 75 -1.23 5.72 3.68
N VAL A 76 -1.86 6.51 2.82
CA VAL A 76 -1.17 7.30 1.80
C VAL A 76 -1.08 8.74 2.26
N SER A 77 0.09 9.34 2.19
CA SER A 77 0.35 10.71 2.65
C SER A 77 0.96 11.57 1.56
N GLN A 78 0.52 12.84 1.50
CA GLN A 78 1.15 13.86 0.67
C GLN A 78 2.25 14.63 1.42
N THR A 79 3.16 15.28 0.69
CA THR A 79 3.90 16.46 1.16
C THR A 79 3.00 17.70 1.21
N GLN A 80 3.48 18.83 1.73
CA GLN A 80 2.76 20.10 1.69
C GLN A 80 2.54 20.57 0.23
N PRO A 81 1.30 20.67 -0.26
CA PRO A 81 1.04 21.26 -1.57
C PRO A 81 1.26 22.78 -1.55
N LEU A 82 1.50 23.38 -2.73
CA LEU A 82 1.60 24.84 -2.91
C LEU A 82 0.34 25.60 -2.46
N GLN A 83 -0.82 24.96 -2.56
CA GLN A 83 -2.11 25.49 -2.14
C GLN A 83 -2.87 24.42 -1.36
N GLY A 84 -3.49 24.80 -0.25
CA GLY A 84 -4.25 23.89 0.61
C GLY A 84 -3.42 23.29 1.75
N MET A 85 -4.08 22.44 2.53
CA MET A 85 -3.44 21.68 3.61
C MET A 85 -3.04 20.30 3.09
N PRO A 86 -1.92 19.74 3.55
CA PRO A 86 -1.58 18.36 3.22
C PRO A 86 -2.67 17.44 3.75
N MET A 87 -2.90 16.36 3.03
CA MET A 87 -3.86 15.32 3.41
C MET A 87 -3.24 13.92 3.42
N GLN A 88 -3.86 13.06 4.22
CA GLN A 88 -3.64 11.63 4.24
C GLN A 88 -4.95 10.92 3.85
N VAL A 89 -4.82 9.73 3.29
CA VAL A 89 -5.94 8.84 3.03
C VAL A 89 -5.62 7.49 3.65
N ASP A 90 -6.44 7.08 4.61
CA ASP A 90 -6.45 5.70 5.10
C ASP A 90 -7.37 4.87 4.20
N ILE A 91 -6.88 3.73 3.74
CA ILE A 91 -7.58 2.79 2.86
C ILE A 91 -7.54 1.42 3.52
N SER A 92 -8.69 0.75 3.57
CA SER A 92 -8.81 -0.61 4.08
C SER A 92 -9.08 -1.58 2.94
N PHE A 93 -8.39 -2.72 2.94
CA PHE A 93 -8.59 -3.81 1.99
C PHE A 93 -8.85 -5.14 2.71
N ASP A 94 -9.52 -6.06 2.04
CA ASP A 94 -9.50 -7.48 2.44
C ASP A 94 -8.19 -8.17 2.02
N ASP A 95 -8.07 -9.46 2.29
CA ASP A 95 -6.88 -10.28 2.01
C ASP A 95 -6.61 -10.47 0.51
N ASP A 96 -7.64 -10.33 -0.33
CA ASP A 96 -7.55 -10.34 -1.79
C ASP A 96 -7.21 -8.96 -2.39
N GLY A 97 -7.01 -7.92 -1.56
CA GLY A 97 -6.69 -6.58 -2.02
C GLY A 97 -7.89 -5.82 -2.59
N LYS A 98 -9.12 -6.25 -2.30
CA LYS A 98 -10.32 -5.51 -2.66
C LYS A 98 -10.52 -4.33 -1.72
N PRO A 99 -10.74 -3.11 -2.23
CA PRO A 99 -10.96 -1.94 -1.37
C PRO A 99 -12.31 -2.05 -0.65
N LEU A 100 -12.28 -1.88 0.67
CA LEU A 100 -13.46 -1.94 1.55
C LEU A 100 -13.95 -0.53 1.93
N ALA A 101 -13.03 0.33 2.36
CA ALA A 101 -13.33 1.67 2.85
C ALA A 101 -12.14 2.61 2.64
N PHE A 102 -12.40 3.92 2.66
CA PHE A 102 -11.37 4.94 2.77
C PHE A 102 -11.81 6.08 3.69
N GLN A 103 -10.85 6.77 4.28
CA GLN A 103 -11.06 7.94 5.11
C GLN A 103 -10.02 9.00 4.78
N ILE A 104 -10.46 10.25 4.60
CA ILE A 104 -9.57 11.40 4.44
C ILE A 104 -9.22 11.92 5.83
N ILE A 105 -7.94 12.10 6.08
CA ILE A 105 -7.40 12.57 7.35
C ILE A 105 -6.59 13.84 7.09
N ALA A 106 -6.76 14.83 7.97
CA ALA A 106 -5.99 16.06 7.90
C ALA A 106 -4.50 15.83 8.24
N GLY A 107 -3.62 16.58 7.59
CA GLY A 107 -2.17 16.48 7.79
C GLY A 107 -1.49 15.68 6.68
N GLY A 108 -0.19 15.44 6.80
CA GLY A 108 0.57 14.72 5.79
C GLY A 108 1.98 14.45 6.27
N VAL A 109 2.92 14.34 5.35
CA VAL A 109 4.35 14.32 5.68
C VAL A 109 4.87 15.76 5.63
N ALA A 110 5.65 16.14 6.64
CA ALA A 110 6.36 17.41 6.61
C ALA A 110 7.37 17.42 5.45
N GLY A 111 7.36 18.48 4.65
CA GLY A 111 8.29 18.65 3.53
C GLY A 111 7.72 19.54 2.44
N PRO A 112 8.56 20.21 1.65
CA PRO A 112 8.11 21.02 0.52
C PRO A 112 7.55 20.13 -0.60
N ASP A 113 6.74 20.73 -1.48
CA ASP A 113 6.38 20.14 -2.77
C ASP A 113 7.68 19.76 -3.54
N PRO A 114 7.88 18.49 -3.92
CA PRO A 114 9.07 18.08 -4.67
C PRO A 114 9.17 18.75 -6.04
N GLY A 115 8.06 19.25 -6.60
CA GLY A 115 8.01 19.90 -7.91
C GLY A 115 8.32 18.95 -9.05
N TRP A 116 7.57 17.85 -9.17
CA TRP A 116 7.74 16.89 -10.28
C TRP A 116 7.32 17.52 -11.62
N ILE A 117 8.16 17.39 -12.65
CA ILE A 117 8.02 18.12 -13.93
C ILE A 117 7.46 17.26 -15.08
N ASP A 118 7.87 16.00 -15.20
CA ASP A 118 7.52 15.14 -16.35
C ASP A 118 6.39 14.16 -16.01
N LYS A 119 6.53 13.44 -14.90
CA LYS A 119 5.52 12.55 -14.34
C LYS A 119 5.07 13.07 -12.98
N ASN A 120 3.83 12.75 -12.62
CA ASN A 120 3.34 13.00 -11.27
C ASN A 120 3.99 12.00 -10.28
N ALA A 121 3.92 12.31 -8.99
CA ALA A 121 4.50 11.47 -7.95
C ALA A 121 3.89 10.06 -7.94
N ASP A 122 2.58 9.99 -8.16
CA ASP A 122 1.84 8.73 -8.17
C ASP A 122 2.33 7.76 -9.24
N THR A 123 2.47 8.19 -10.50
CA THR A 123 3.02 7.35 -11.58
C THR A 123 4.46 6.92 -11.28
N LEU A 124 5.29 7.80 -10.71
CA LEU A 124 6.66 7.45 -10.33
C LEU A 124 6.71 6.41 -9.20
N ALA A 125 5.80 6.53 -8.22
CA ALA A 125 5.65 5.57 -7.15
C ALA A 125 5.17 4.21 -7.69
N GLU A 126 4.18 4.21 -8.57
CA GLU A 126 3.67 3.01 -9.25
C GLU A 126 4.79 2.29 -10.01
N ASN A 127 5.55 3.02 -10.83
CA ASN A 127 6.67 2.44 -11.58
C ASN A 127 7.75 1.83 -10.67
N CYS A 128 8.02 2.44 -9.52
CA CYS A 128 8.94 1.85 -8.53
C CYS A 128 8.35 0.57 -7.92
N LEU A 129 7.05 0.54 -7.62
CA LEU A 129 6.41 -0.64 -7.04
C LEU A 129 6.34 -1.80 -8.02
N HIS A 130 6.12 -1.54 -9.31
CA HIS A 130 6.20 -2.56 -10.36
C HIS A 130 7.56 -3.25 -10.37
N TYR A 131 8.68 -2.54 -10.17
CA TYR A 131 9.99 -3.19 -10.03
C TYR A 131 10.00 -4.25 -8.92
N ILE A 132 9.43 -3.97 -7.74
CA ILE A 132 9.37 -4.92 -6.62
C ILE A 132 8.53 -6.15 -7.01
N LEU A 133 7.37 -5.91 -7.60
CA LEU A 133 6.40 -6.96 -7.96
C LEU A 133 6.90 -7.86 -9.09
N GLU A 134 7.59 -7.30 -10.08
CA GLU A 134 8.08 -8.01 -11.26
C GLU A 134 9.40 -8.76 -11.01
N ASN A 135 10.16 -8.37 -9.97
CA ASN A 135 11.45 -8.97 -9.64
C ASN A 135 11.43 -9.81 -8.35
N ASN A 136 10.25 -10.18 -7.86
CA ASN A 136 10.09 -10.93 -6.61
C ASN A 136 10.59 -12.39 -6.66
N ALA A 137 11.05 -12.88 -7.81
CA ALA A 137 11.77 -14.14 -7.93
C ALA A 137 13.20 -14.06 -7.35
N ASP A 138 13.79 -12.85 -7.26
CA ASP A 138 15.04 -12.62 -6.53
C ASP A 138 14.76 -12.69 -5.02
N ALA A 139 15.52 -13.54 -4.32
CA ALA A 139 15.34 -13.79 -2.89
C ALA A 139 15.48 -12.52 -2.02
N LYS A 140 16.31 -11.55 -2.42
CA LYS A 140 16.45 -10.27 -1.70
C LYS A 140 15.24 -9.37 -1.94
N ILE A 141 14.75 -9.30 -3.18
CA ILE A 141 13.58 -8.46 -3.52
C ILE A 141 12.29 -9.05 -2.95
N ALA A 142 12.18 -10.38 -2.88
CA ALA A 142 11.04 -11.08 -2.29
C ALA A 142 10.74 -10.66 -0.84
N LEU A 143 11.75 -10.23 -0.08
CA LEU A 143 11.59 -9.72 1.29
C LEU A 143 10.83 -8.38 1.30
N PHE A 144 11.01 -7.55 0.28
CA PHE A 144 10.28 -6.29 0.13
C PHE A 144 8.89 -6.54 -0.45
N ASP A 145 8.71 -7.49 -1.37
CA ASP A 145 7.38 -7.86 -1.88
C ASP A 145 6.44 -8.33 -0.75
N LYS A 146 6.89 -9.32 0.02
CA LYS A 146 6.11 -9.93 1.11
C LYS A 146 6.00 -9.04 2.34
N GLY A 147 7.06 -8.29 2.64
CA GLY A 147 7.24 -7.63 3.92
C GLY A 147 7.18 -6.10 3.88
N LEU A 148 6.84 -5.48 2.75
CA LEU A 148 6.77 -4.02 2.65
C LEU A 148 5.96 -3.45 3.81
N SER A 149 6.50 -2.45 4.48
CA SER A 149 5.82 -1.70 5.54
C SER A 149 5.71 -0.23 5.18
N THR A 150 6.73 0.32 4.53
CA THR A 150 6.75 1.71 4.08
C THR A 150 7.35 1.80 2.68
N PHE A 151 6.69 2.54 1.80
CA PHE A 151 7.24 3.05 0.55
C PHE A 151 7.28 4.58 0.62
N SER A 152 8.38 5.18 0.20
CA SER A 152 8.50 6.64 0.11
C SER A 152 9.09 7.07 -1.23
N LEU A 153 8.65 8.22 -1.73
CA LEU A 153 9.14 8.80 -2.96
C LEU A 153 9.87 10.11 -2.66
N SER A 154 11.06 10.27 -3.23
CA SER A 154 11.88 11.47 -3.06
C SER A 154 12.66 11.78 -4.33
N LYS A 155 13.06 13.04 -4.52
CA LYS A 155 14.10 13.36 -5.50
C LYS A 155 15.47 12.99 -4.97
N GLY A 156 16.33 12.48 -5.84
CA GLY A 156 17.74 12.19 -5.56
C GLY A 156 18.64 12.67 -6.69
N ILE A 157 19.94 12.49 -6.50
CA ILE A 157 20.95 12.68 -7.54
C ILE A 157 21.66 11.34 -7.76
N LEU A 158 21.72 10.87 -9.00
CA LEU A 158 22.46 9.68 -9.40
C LEU A 158 23.29 10.03 -10.63
N ASN A 159 24.61 9.83 -10.56
CA ASN A 159 25.55 10.17 -11.64
C ASN A 159 25.43 11.62 -12.16
N GLY A 160 25.09 12.57 -11.27
CA GLY A 160 24.93 13.98 -11.62
C GLY A 160 23.56 14.35 -12.21
N GLU A 161 22.66 13.38 -12.42
CA GLU A 161 21.31 13.61 -12.91
C GLU A 161 20.29 13.62 -11.78
N THR A 162 19.24 14.45 -11.91
CA THR A 162 18.10 14.40 -11.00
C THR A 162 17.25 13.18 -11.30
N VAL A 163 17.01 12.35 -10.30
CA VAL A 163 16.24 11.12 -10.41
C VAL A 163 15.08 11.09 -9.41
N SER A 164 14.08 10.29 -9.72
CA SER A 164 13.12 9.83 -8.73
C SER A 164 13.72 8.65 -7.98
N ARG A 165 13.63 8.66 -6.65
CA ARG A 165 14.06 7.57 -5.78
C ARG A 165 12.85 7.07 -4.97
N GLY A 166 12.36 5.90 -5.34
CA GLY A 166 11.46 5.10 -4.50
C GLY A 166 12.29 4.34 -3.47
N GLN A 167 11.94 4.44 -2.19
CA GLN A 167 12.57 3.69 -1.12
C GLN A 167 11.54 2.81 -0.42
N ALA A 168 11.82 1.50 -0.37
CA ALA A 168 11.02 0.50 0.30
C ALA A 168 11.71 0.02 1.60
N ILE A 169 10.94 -0.03 2.67
CA ILE A 169 11.30 -0.61 3.98
C ILE A 169 10.46 -1.87 4.17
N SER A 170 11.11 -2.96 4.56
CA SER A 170 10.46 -4.23 4.84
C SER A 170 10.54 -4.55 6.33
N MET A 171 9.53 -5.23 6.86
CA MET A 171 9.55 -5.82 8.20
C MET A 171 10.29 -7.17 8.26
N LEU A 172 10.72 -7.71 7.12
CA LEU A 172 11.41 -9.00 7.00
C LEU A 172 12.94 -8.86 6.88
N THR A 173 13.45 -7.64 6.81
CA THR A 173 14.89 -7.33 6.78
C THR A 173 15.15 -5.97 7.43
N THR A 174 16.39 -5.71 7.83
CA THR A 174 16.84 -4.37 8.26
C THR A 174 17.32 -3.52 7.09
N GLU A 175 17.55 -4.13 5.92
CA GLU A 175 17.98 -3.44 4.71
C GLU A 175 16.83 -2.61 4.08
N ARG A 176 17.21 -1.66 3.23
CA ARG A 176 16.32 -0.80 2.45
C ARG A 176 16.56 -1.02 0.97
N LEU A 177 15.49 -1.05 0.18
CA LEU A 177 15.55 -1.11 -1.27
C LEU A 177 15.34 0.29 -1.84
N ASN A 178 16.34 0.83 -2.53
CA ASN A 178 16.22 2.03 -3.33
C ASN A 178 16.03 1.66 -4.79
N ILE A 179 15.09 2.33 -5.45
CA ILE A 179 14.74 2.15 -6.87
C ILE A 179 14.83 3.53 -7.51
N TYR A 180 15.67 3.63 -8.54
CA TYR A 180 15.96 4.89 -9.21
C TYR A 180 15.34 4.90 -10.60
N LEU A 181 14.54 5.93 -10.85
CA LEU A 181 13.93 6.20 -12.14
C LEU A 181 14.39 7.57 -12.65
N LYS A 182 14.44 7.74 -13.96
CA LYS A 182 14.40 9.06 -14.59
C LYS A 182 13.07 9.76 -14.22
N LEU A 183 13.03 11.07 -14.34
CA LEU A 183 11.79 11.83 -14.06
C LEU A 183 10.64 11.51 -15.03
N ASP A 184 10.96 10.97 -16.21
CA ASP A 184 9.98 10.44 -17.17
C ASP A 184 9.39 9.07 -16.79
N GLY A 185 9.91 8.44 -15.72
CA GLY A 185 9.50 7.13 -15.21
C GLY A 185 10.32 5.95 -15.71
N THR A 186 11.34 6.16 -16.56
CA THR A 186 12.22 5.10 -17.05
C THR A 186 13.10 4.55 -15.93
N PHE A 187 13.13 3.23 -15.76
CA PHE A 187 14.01 2.57 -14.80
C PHE A 187 15.50 2.79 -15.11
N ILE A 188 16.29 3.06 -14.07
CA ILE A 188 17.75 3.20 -14.15
C ILE A 188 18.43 2.04 -13.43
N SER A 189 18.19 1.90 -12.14
CA SER A 189 18.83 0.90 -11.28
C SER A 189 18.04 0.69 -9.99
N ALA A 190 18.36 -0.39 -9.28
CA ALA A 190 17.92 -0.61 -7.92
C ALA A 190 19.08 -1.16 -7.08
N GLU A 191 19.07 -0.86 -5.79
CA GLU A 191 20.08 -1.33 -4.84
C GLU A 191 19.46 -1.64 -3.49
N VAL A 192 19.94 -2.71 -2.87
CA VAL A 192 19.63 -3.04 -1.48
C VAL A 192 20.78 -2.53 -0.62
N ILE A 193 20.48 -1.64 0.31
CA ILE A 193 21.45 -0.99 1.19
C ILE A 193 21.12 -1.30 2.66
N PRO A 194 22.11 -1.23 3.57
CA PRO A 194 21.86 -1.33 5.01
C PRO A 194 20.91 -0.25 5.56
#